data_AF-W6UKJ9-F1
#
_entry.id   AF-W6UKJ9-F1
#
_cell.length_a   1.000
_cell.length_b   1.000
_cell.length_c   1.000
_cell.angle_alpha   90.00
_cell.angle_beta   90.00
_cell.angle_gamma   90.00
#
_symmetry.space_group_name_H-M   'P 1'
#
loop_
_entity.id
_entity.type
_entity.pdbx_description
1 polymer ?
#
loop_
_entity_poly.entity_id
_entity_poly.type
_entity_poly.pdbx_seq_one_letter_code
_entity_poly.pdbx_strand_id
1 'polypeptide(L)'
;MGRREKVCIIFDEQKRKDYLTGFRKRKQERRAKALLENENKLKEEVRNVKQAYHNELMRKLENVTLPNFIADDLNVVSKRTTTDAGEHTVSIEEINIAQSHYFMGENAKGNVDLKPESTTNFGNVTLKKALKMNPRNFLWKKRKRAPHAASNGRKKMKKTGRRKVTGPNAV
;
A
#
# COMPACT_ATOMS: atom_id res chain seq x y z
N MET A 1 -56.56 5.00 13.48
CA MET A 1 -56.02 5.52 12.21
C MET A 1 -55.61 6.98 12.42
N GLY A 2 -54.34 7.23 12.79
CA GLY A 2 -53.86 8.57 13.18
C GLY A 2 -53.77 9.51 11.97
N ARG A 3 -54.28 10.74 12.15
CA ARG A 3 -54.22 11.82 11.14
C ARG A 3 -52.75 12.20 10.93
N ARG A 4 -52.26 12.17 9.69
CA ARG A 4 -50.93 12.66 9.34
C ARG A 4 -50.96 14.19 9.39
N GLU A 5 -50.07 14.77 10.19
CA GLU A 5 -49.92 16.22 10.30
C GLU A 5 -49.41 16.82 8.98
N LYS A 6 -49.83 18.05 8.69
CA LYS A 6 -49.46 18.75 7.46
C LYS A 6 -48.00 19.20 7.57
N VAL A 7 -47.16 18.77 6.63
CA VAL A 7 -45.75 19.20 6.56
C VAL A 7 -45.71 20.64 6.06
N CYS A 8 -45.33 21.57 6.93
CA CYS A 8 -45.14 22.97 6.57
C CYS A 8 -43.70 23.18 6.07
N ILE A 9 -43.55 23.53 4.79
CA ILE A 9 -42.24 23.78 4.17
C ILE A 9 -41.96 25.28 4.26
N ILE A 10 -41.06 25.65 5.17
CA ILE A 10 -40.61 27.05 5.32
C ILE A 10 -39.27 27.19 4.61
N PHE A 11 -39.20 28.11 3.66
CA PHE A 11 -37.97 28.40 2.93
C PHE A 11 -37.08 29.33 3.75
N ASP A 12 -35.96 28.77 4.21
CA ASP A 12 -34.88 29.54 4.80
C ASP A 12 -33.97 30.07 3.68
N GLU A 13 -33.93 31.39 3.51
CA GLU A 13 -33.16 32.05 2.46
C GLU A 13 -31.65 31.79 2.59
N GLN A 14 -31.15 31.62 3.81
CA GLN A 14 -29.73 31.36 4.05
C GLN A 14 -29.37 29.95 3.56
N LYS A 15 -30.15 28.95 3.94
CA LYS A 15 -29.99 27.57 3.45
C LYS A 15 -30.15 27.49 1.93
N ARG A 16 -31.05 28.29 1.34
CA ARG A 16 -31.20 28.40 -0.11
C ARG A 16 -29.94 28.96 -0.78
N LYS A 17 -29.37 30.04 -0.23
CA LYS A 17 -28.12 30.65 -0.73
C LYS A 17 -26.95 29.66 -0.63
N ASP A 18 -26.81 28.96 0.49
CA ASP A 18 -25.79 27.93 0.67
C ASP A 18 -25.97 26.74 -0.28
N TYR A 19 -27.21 26.31 -0.49
CA TYR A 19 -27.49 25.25 -1.46
C TYR A 19 -27.12 25.68 -2.89
N LEU A 20 -27.52 26.88 -3.32
CA LEU A 20 -27.27 27.37 -4.68
C LEU A 20 -25.81 27.76 -4.94
N THR A 21 -25.05 28.20 -3.93
CA THR A 21 -23.66 28.63 -4.12
C THR A 21 -22.64 27.57 -3.65
N GLY A 22 -23.06 26.65 -2.79
CA GLY A 22 -22.24 25.62 -2.15
C GLY A 22 -21.88 24.42 -3.04
N PHE A 23 -22.12 24.47 -4.36
CA PHE A 23 -21.76 23.37 -5.27
C PHE A 23 -20.28 22.98 -5.18
N ARG A 24 -19.38 23.95 -5.04
CA ARG A 24 -17.94 23.70 -4.88
C ARG A 24 -17.64 22.97 -3.56
N LYS A 25 -18.28 23.38 -2.46
CA LYS A 25 -18.17 22.73 -1.14
C LYS A 25 -18.62 21.28 -1.22
N ARG A 26 -19.83 21.02 -1.75
CA ARG A 26 -20.38 19.67 -1.95
C ARG A 26 -19.54 18.80 -2.89
N LYS A 27 -18.94 19.40 -3.92
CA LYS A 27 -18.01 18.69 -4.81
C LYS A 27 -16.73 18.28 -4.08
N GLN A 28 -16.21 19.14 -3.21
CA GLN A 28 -15.04 18.83 -2.38
C GLN A 28 -15.39 17.76 -1.33
N GLU A 29 -16.52 17.87 -0.64
CA GLU A 29 -17.00 16.88 0.32
C GLU A 29 -17.15 15.49 -0.32
N ARG A 30 -17.82 15.41 -1.48
CA ARG A 30 -17.92 14.13 -2.22
C ARG A 30 -16.56 13.55 -2.59
N ARG A 31 -15.60 14.40 -2.99
CA ARG A 31 -14.23 13.95 -3.29
C ARG A 31 -13.51 13.46 -2.04
N ALA A 32 -13.60 14.20 -0.94
CA ALA A 32 -12.98 13.84 0.33
C ALA A 32 -13.56 12.52 0.88
N LYS A 33 -14.89 12.35 0.80
CA LYS A 33 -15.56 11.09 1.17
C LYS A 33 -15.08 9.92 0.33
N ALA A 34 -15.03 10.07 -0.99
CA ALA A 34 -14.55 9.02 -1.89
C ALA A 34 -13.06 8.68 -1.65
N LEU A 35 -12.22 9.67 -1.31
CA LEU A 35 -10.82 9.43 -0.95
C LEU A 35 -10.70 8.65 0.35
N LEU A 36 -11.42 9.05 1.41
CA LEU A 36 -11.43 8.35 2.69
C LEU A 36 -11.93 6.92 2.57
N GLU A 37 -13.02 6.70 1.83
CA GLU A 37 -13.56 5.37 1.57
C GLU A 37 -12.54 4.48 0.83
N ASN A 38 -11.81 5.04 -0.13
CA ASN A 38 -10.77 4.31 -0.86
C ASN A 38 -9.58 3.99 0.06
N GLU A 39 -9.11 4.95 0.86
CA GLU A 39 -8.04 4.72 1.83
C GLU A 39 -8.40 3.65 2.86
N ASN A 40 -9.64 3.63 3.34
CA ASN A 40 -10.11 2.63 4.30
C ASN A 40 -10.13 1.23 3.67
N LYS A 41 -10.66 1.09 2.44
CA LYS A 41 -10.63 -0.17 1.70
C LYS A 41 -9.21 -0.69 1.49
N LEU A 42 -8.28 0.18 1.10
CA LEU A 42 -6.88 -0.18 0.94
C LEU A 42 -6.23 -0.64 2.25
N LYS A 43 -6.55 0.03 3.38
CA LYS A 43 -6.05 -0.39 4.71
C LYS A 43 -6.59 -1.75 5.10
N GLU A 44 -7.86 -2.04 4.82
CA GLU A 44 -8.49 -3.34 5.08
C GLU A 44 -7.86 -4.44 4.23
N GLU A 45 -7.68 -4.21 2.93
CA GLU A 45 -7.01 -5.15 2.03
C GLU A 45 -5.58 -5.48 2.51
N VAL A 46 -4.80 -4.46 2.88
CA VAL A 46 -3.45 -4.64 3.42
C VAL A 46 -3.45 -5.45 4.73
N ARG A 47 -4.42 -5.21 5.62
CA ARG A 47 -4.57 -5.97 6.86
C ARG A 47 -4.88 -7.43 6.57
N ASN A 48 -5.81 -7.69 5.65
CA ASN A 48 -6.20 -9.05 5.25
C ASN A 48 -5.02 -9.82 4.66
N VAL A 49 -4.22 -9.19 3.79
CA VAL A 49 -3.01 -9.82 3.22
C VAL A 49 -1.98 -10.14 4.30
N LYS A 50 -1.74 -9.21 5.24
CA LYS A 50 -0.82 -9.46 6.37
C LYS A 50 -1.28 -10.60 7.26
N GLN A 51 -2.57 -10.63 7.60
CA GLN A 51 -3.16 -11.68 8.43
C GLN A 51 -3.09 -13.04 7.73
N ALA A 52 -3.43 -13.11 6.44
CA ALA A 52 -3.30 -14.34 5.67
C ALA A 52 -1.87 -14.87 5.69
N TYR A 53 -0.89 -14.01 5.41
CA TYR A 53 0.53 -14.40 5.44
C TYR A 53 0.99 -14.84 6.83
N HIS A 54 0.57 -14.14 7.88
CA HIS A 54 0.89 -14.50 9.26
C HIS A 54 0.31 -15.88 9.62
N ASN A 55 -0.95 -16.13 9.27
CA ASN A 55 -1.61 -17.41 9.55
C ASN A 55 -0.96 -18.56 8.78
N GLU A 56 -0.59 -18.33 7.52
CA GLU A 56 0.18 -19.31 6.74
C GLU A 56 1.54 -19.60 7.35
N LEU A 57 2.25 -18.56 7.84
CA LEU A 57 3.52 -18.73 8.54
C LEU A 57 3.36 -19.53 9.83
N MET A 58 2.35 -19.22 10.65
CA MET A 58 2.09 -19.94 11.89
C MET A 58 1.74 -21.40 11.62
N ARG A 59 0.91 -21.69 10.62
CA ARG A 59 0.60 -23.06 10.19
C ARG A 59 1.84 -23.83 9.75
N LYS A 60 2.83 -23.16 9.15
CA LYS A 60 4.12 -23.78 8.80
C LYS A 60 4.95 -24.07 10.04
N LEU A 61 4.98 -23.14 11.01
CA LEU A 61 5.72 -23.29 12.26
C LEU A 61 5.12 -24.32 13.22
N GLU A 62 3.80 -24.52 13.21
CA GLU A 62 3.12 -25.55 14.03
C GLU A 62 3.67 -26.96 13.77
N ASN A 63 4.10 -27.24 12.54
CA ASN A 63 4.70 -28.53 12.17
C ASN A 63 6.21 -28.61 12.47
N VAL A 64 6.83 -27.51 12.92
CA VAL A 64 8.26 -27.45 13.24
C VAL A 64 8.43 -27.63 14.75
N THR A 65 8.84 -28.82 15.16
CA THR A 65 9.28 -29.07 16.54
C THR A 65 10.65 -28.44 16.75
N LEU A 66 10.72 -27.37 17.54
CA LEU A 66 12.00 -26.80 17.96
C LEU A 66 12.62 -27.67 19.06
N PRO A 67 13.95 -27.89 19.04
CA PRO A 67 14.62 -28.58 20.12
C PRO A 67 14.53 -27.75 21.41
N ASN A 68 14.20 -28.41 22.52
CA ASN A 68 14.16 -27.80 23.84
C ASN A 68 15.58 -27.49 24.31
N PHE A 69 16.02 -26.23 24.20
CA PHE A 69 17.33 -25.76 24.65
C PHE A 69 17.56 -25.83 26.17
N ILE A 70 16.51 -26.11 26.95
CA ILE A 70 16.54 -26.19 28.41
C ILE A 70 16.86 -27.62 28.89
N ALA A 71 16.56 -28.62 28.06
CA ALA A 71 16.99 -29.97 28.35
C ALA A 71 18.45 -30.07 27.94
N ASP A 72 19.31 -30.45 28.89
CA ASP A 72 20.73 -30.79 28.68
C ASP A 72 20.94 -31.99 27.74
N ASP A 73 19.86 -32.44 27.07
CA ASP A 73 19.78 -33.52 26.08
C ASP A 73 20.30 -33.10 24.70
N LEU A 74 21.15 -32.07 24.64
CA LEU A 74 22.01 -31.88 23.48
C LEU A 74 23.03 -33.02 23.52
N ASN A 75 22.69 -34.13 22.85
CA ASN A 75 23.51 -35.31 22.60
C ASN A 75 24.72 -34.98 21.70
N VAL A 76 25.47 -33.96 22.13
CA VAL A 76 26.57 -33.26 21.46
C VAL A 76 27.88 -33.67 22.12
N VAL A 77 27.85 -34.02 23.41
CA VAL A 77 28.96 -34.66 24.13
C VAL A 77 28.93 -36.16 23.85
N SER A 78 29.87 -36.62 23.03
CA SER A 78 29.99 -38.01 22.62
C SER A 78 30.65 -38.88 23.69
N LYS A 79 31.62 -38.34 24.43
CA LYS A 79 32.33 -39.01 25.53
C LYS A 79 32.77 -38.01 26.59
N ARG A 80 32.77 -38.45 27.86
CA ARG A 80 33.35 -37.73 29.00
C ARG A 80 34.39 -38.61 29.67
N THR A 81 35.59 -38.09 29.87
CA THR A 81 36.65 -38.76 30.61
C THR A 81 37.11 -37.86 31.75
N THR A 82 37.07 -38.38 32.97
CA THR A 82 37.54 -37.68 34.17
C THR A 82 38.85 -38.29 34.61
N THR A 83 39.92 -37.50 34.59
CA THR A 83 41.24 -37.91 35.08
C THR A 83 41.57 -37.10 36.32
N ASP A 84 41.93 -37.81 37.39
CA ASP A 84 42.33 -37.20 38.65
C ASP A 84 43.85 -36.95 38.63
N ALA A 85 44.23 -35.67 38.65
CA ALA A 85 45.63 -35.24 38.65
C ALA A 85 46.17 -35.01 40.08
N GLY A 86 45.47 -35.53 41.10
CA GLY A 86 45.90 -35.53 42.50
C GLY A 86 45.57 -34.25 43.26
N GLU A 87 45.95 -33.08 42.74
CA GLU A 87 45.59 -31.78 43.35
C GLU A 87 44.27 -31.22 42.80
N HIS A 88 43.89 -31.64 41.58
CA HIS A 88 42.66 -31.22 40.92
C HIS A 88 42.16 -32.30 39.96
N THR A 89 40.85 -32.28 39.72
CA THR A 89 40.18 -33.18 38.77
C THR A 89 39.97 -32.44 37.45
N VAL A 90 40.40 -33.06 36.35
CA VAL A 90 40.18 -32.53 35.00
C VAL A 90 39.13 -33.40 34.32
N SER A 91 38.07 -32.76 33.82
CA SER A 91 37.06 -33.38 32.97
C SER A 91 37.30 -32.97 31.52
N ILE A 92 37.45 -33.96 30.65
CA ILE A 92 37.60 -33.77 29.21
C ILE A 92 36.33 -34.28 28.54
N GLU A 93 35.69 -33.42 27.75
CA GLU A 93 34.47 -33.73 27.02
C GLU A 93 34.75 -33.71 25.51
N GLU A 94 34.50 -34.84 24.83
CA GLU A 94 34.61 -34.93 23.37
C GLU A 94 33.29 -34.52 22.72
N ILE A 95 33.32 -33.40 22.01
CA ILE A 95 32.14 -32.80 21.39
C ILE A 95 32.04 -33.17 19.91
N ASN A 96 30.96 -33.82 19.50
CA ASN A 96 30.65 -34.07 18.09
C ASN A 96 29.78 -32.94 17.52
N ILE A 97 30.44 -31.94 16.94
CA ILE A 97 29.79 -30.74 16.40
C ILE A 97 28.82 -31.09 15.25
N ALA A 98 29.08 -32.16 14.49
CA ALA A 98 28.24 -32.57 13.37
C ALA A 98 26.83 -33.05 13.80
N GLN A 99 26.71 -33.50 15.05
CA GLN A 99 25.42 -33.90 15.64
C GLN A 99 24.74 -32.75 16.38
N SER A 100 25.41 -31.60 16.50
CA SER A 100 24.86 -30.44 17.17
C SER A 100 23.91 -29.64 16.28
N HIS A 101 23.01 -28.89 16.92
CA HIS A 101 22.16 -27.91 16.25
C HIS A 101 22.98 -26.82 15.52
N TYR A 102 24.25 -26.63 15.88
CA TYR A 102 25.14 -25.68 15.21
C TYR A 102 25.69 -26.22 13.88
N PHE A 103 25.46 -27.50 13.56
CA PHE A 103 25.84 -28.06 12.27
C PHE A 103 24.92 -27.54 11.17
N MET A 104 25.47 -26.70 10.29
CA MET A 104 24.73 -26.09 9.18
C MET A 104 24.61 -27.02 7.94
N GLY A 105 25.00 -28.28 8.08
CA GLY A 105 25.04 -29.27 7.00
C GLY A 105 26.42 -29.42 6.36
N GLU A 106 26.55 -30.44 5.52
CA GLU A 106 27.76 -30.67 4.74
C GLU A 106 27.86 -29.68 3.57
N ASN A 107 29.07 -29.24 3.25
CA ASN A 107 29.35 -28.40 2.09
C ASN A 107 29.23 -29.22 0.79
N ALA A 108 28.01 -29.56 0.39
CA ALA A 108 27.75 -30.19 -0.90
C ALA A 108 27.81 -29.14 -2.01
N LYS A 109 28.71 -29.31 -2.98
CA LYS A 109 28.67 -28.60 -4.27
C LYS A 109 27.56 -29.21 -5.13
N GLY A 110 26.31 -29.08 -4.69
CA GLY A 110 25.14 -29.57 -5.39
C GLY A 110 24.21 -28.42 -5.68
N ASN A 111 23.76 -28.31 -6.93
CA ASN A 111 22.58 -27.54 -7.31
C ASN A 111 21.40 -28.16 -6.53
N VAL A 112 21.16 -27.71 -5.30
CA VAL A 112 19.98 -28.13 -4.56
C VAL A 112 18.85 -27.36 -5.21
N ASP A 113 18.20 -28.00 -6.19
CA ASP A 113 16.87 -27.62 -6.63
C ASP A 113 15.94 -27.83 -5.43
N LEU A 114 15.98 -26.88 -4.49
CA LEU A 114 14.97 -26.69 -3.47
C LEU A 114 13.68 -26.38 -4.22
N LYS A 115 12.98 -27.42 -4.70
CA LYS A 115 11.60 -27.28 -5.13
C LYS A 115 10.81 -26.89 -3.89
N PRO A 116 10.22 -25.68 -3.85
CA PRO A 116 9.34 -25.34 -2.76
C PRO A 116 8.06 -26.17 -2.93
N GLU A 117 8.03 -27.30 -2.25
CA GLU A 117 6.83 -28.10 -1.99
C GLU A 117 5.91 -27.30 -1.05
N SER A 118 5.27 -26.25 -1.58
CA SER A 118 4.03 -25.74 -0.99
C SER A 118 3.19 -25.07 -2.07
N THR A 119 2.33 -25.87 -2.70
CA THR A 119 1.17 -25.42 -3.46
C THR A 119 0.15 -24.80 -2.51
N THR A 120 0.29 -23.52 -2.21
CA THR A 120 -0.84 -22.67 -1.78
C THR A 120 -0.97 -21.54 -2.78
N ASN A 121 -2.20 -21.08 -2.99
CA ASN A 121 -2.61 -20.19 -4.10
C ASN A 121 -1.91 -18.79 -4.13
N PHE A 122 -0.94 -18.54 -3.26
CA PHE A 122 -0.06 -17.36 -3.22
C PHE A 122 1.37 -17.72 -3.64
N GLY A 123 1.55 -18.27 -4.86
CA GLY A 123 2.82 -18.87 -5.28
C GLY A 123 4.05 -18.00 -5.02
N ASN A 124 4.97 -18.43 -4.15
CA ASN A 124 6.28 -17.81 -3.86
C ASN A 124 6.33 -16.26 -3.85
N VAL A 125 5.24 -15.58 -3.46
CA VAL A 125 5.19 -14.11 -3.44
C VAL A 125 5.53 -13.66 -2.03
N THR A 126 6.66 -12.98 -1.86
CA THR A 126 7.04 -12.40 -0.57
C THR A 126 5.97 -11.40 -0.10
N LEU A 127 5.77 -11.25 1.21
CA LEU A 127 4.86 -10.25 1.80
C LEU A 127 5.12 -8.85 1.21
N LYS A 128 6.39 -8.50 0.96
CA LYS A 128 6.77 -7.26 0.27
C LYS A 128 6.20 -7.17 -1.14
N LYS A 129 6.20 -8.25 -1.92
CA LYS A 129 5.67 -8.29 -3.30
C LYS A 129 4.13 -8.35 -3.34
N ALA A 130 3.50 -8.99 -2.36
CA ALA A 130 2.05 -9.01 -2.19
C ALA A 130 1.50 -7.63 -1.74
N LEU A 131 2.26 -6.92 -0.88
CA LEU A 131 1.95 -5.56 -0.45
C LEU A 131 2.43 -4.49 -1.43
N LYS A 132 3.32 -4.83 -2.37
CA LYS A 132 3.76 -3.90 -3.42
C LYS A 132 2.61 -3.75 -4.39
N MET A 133 1.69 -2.88 -4.01
CA MET A 133 0.99 -2.01 -4.95
C MET A 133 2.05 -1.62 -5.98
N ASN A 134 1.90 -2.04 -7.23
CA ASN A 134 2.62 -1.37 -8.29
C ASN A 134 1.98 0.02 -8.34
N PRO A 135 2.59 1.12 -7.85
CA PRO A 135 2.39 2.35 -8.55
C PRO A 135 3.06 2.06 -9.88
N ARG A 136 2.32 1.51 -10.86
CA ARG A 136 2.64 1.86 -12.23
C ARG A 136 2.68 3.37 -12.15
N ASN A 137 3.89 3.92 -12.22
CA ASN A 137 4.14 5.33 -12.36
C ASN A 137 3.05 5.78 -13.31
N PHE A 138 2.01 6.43 -12.77
CA PHE A 138 1.05 7.08 -13.60
C PHE A 138 1.92 8.21 -14.10
N LEU A 139 2.62 7.93 -15.20
CA LEU A 139 3.14 8.92 -16.09
C LEU A 139 1.87 9.68 -16.42
N TRP A 140 1.56 10.67 -15.58
CA TRP A 140 0.94 11.89 -16.00
C TRP A 140 1.96 12.38 -17.03
N LYS A 141 1.90 11.80 -18.24
CA LYS A 141 2.02 12.58 -19.44
C LYS A 141 0.97 13.65 -19.20
N LYS A 142 1.39 14.74 -18.54
CA LYS A 142 0.81 16.04 -18.75
C LYS A 142 0.83 16.10 -20.26
N ARG A 143 -0.29 15.76 -20.90
CA ARG A 143 -0.60 16.27 -22.22
C ARG A 143 -0.48 17.75 -21.94
N LYS A 144 0.67 18.32 -22.31
CA LYS A 144 0.85 19.76 -22.36
C LYS A 144 -0.33 20.15 -23.22
N ARG A 145 -1.40 20.67 -22.61
CA ARG A 145 -2.45 21.32 -23.37
C ARG A 145 -1.63 22.37 -24.09
N ALA A 146 -1.49 22.22 -25.41
CA ALA A 146 -0.81 23.21 -26.20
C ALA A 146 -1.39 24.56 -25.73
N PRO A 147 -0.55 25.56 -25.41
CA PRO A 147 -1.09 26.88 -25.15
C PRO A 147 -1.98 27.15 -26.36
N HIS A 148 -3.29 27.39 -26.13
CA HIS A 148 -4.14 27.90 -27.18
C HIS A 148 -3.37 29.10 -27.73
N ALA A 149 -2.89 28.97 -28.97
CA ALA A 149 -2.13 30.02 -29.59
C ALA A 149 -2.96 31.28 -29.41
N ALA A 150 -2.38 32.28 -28.77
CA ALA A 150 -2.86 33.63 -28.83
C ALA A 150 -2.74 34.08 -30.29
N SER A 151 -3.63 33.61 -31.17
CA SER A 151 -3.75 34.11 -32.52
C SER A 151 -4.66 35.33 -32.45
N ASN A 152 -3.97 36.46 -32.36
CA ASN A 152 -4.43 37.80 -32.62
C ASN A 152 -5.60 37.88 -33.61
N GLY A 153 -6.67 38.57 -33.18
CA GLY A 153 -7.76 38.99 -34.05
C GLY A 153 -8.44 40.25 -33.54
N ARG A 154 -7.72 41.13 -32.80
CA ARG A 154 -8.21 42.48 -32.51
C ARG A 154 -8.17 43.26 -33.82
N LYS A 155 -9.22 43.15 -34.65
CA LYS A 155 -9.42 44.01 -35.83
C LYS A 155 -9.39 45.46 -35.34
N LYS A 156 -8.25 46.14 -35.51
CA LYS A 156 -8.20 47.60 -35.39
C LYS A 156 -9.10 48.15 -36.49
N MET A 157 -10.31 48.59 -36.15
CA MET A 157 -11.08 49.48 -37.01
C MET A 157 -10.23 50.73 -37.23
N LYS A 158 -9.67 50.87 -38.43
CA LYS A 158 -9.15 52.16 -38.88
C LYS A 158 -10.36 53.10 -38.94
N LYS A 159 -10.36 54.17 -38.12
CA LYS A 159 -11.30 55.28 -38.27
C LYS A 159 -11.04 55.92 -39.63
N THR A 160 -11.75 55.47 -40.65
CA THR A 160 -11.78 56.15 -41.95
C THR A 160 -12.78 57.29 -41.87
N GLY A 161 -12.26 58.51 -41.95
CA GLY A 161 -12.90 59.65 -42.60
C GLY A 161 -14.29 60.07 -42.11
N ARG A 162 -14.32 61.11 -41.27
CA ARG A 162 -15.46 62.02 -41.14
C ARG A 162 -15.67 62.72 -42.48
N ARG A 163 -16.50 62.17 -43.37
CA ARG A 163 -17.03 62.91 -44.52
C ARG A 163 -18.11 63.86 -43.99
N LYS A 164 -17.79 65.15 -43.89
CA LYS A 164 -18.80 66.20 -43.88
C LYS A 164 -19.50 66.15 -45.25
N VAL A 165 -20.77 65.76 -45.28
CA VAL A 165 -21.64 66.03 -46.42
C VAL A 165 -22.42 67.28 -46.07
N THR A 166 -21.90 68.41 -46.52
CA THR A 166 -22.71 69.59 -46.81
C THR A 166 -23.21 69.40 -48.25
N GLY A 167 -24.52 69.34 -48.44
CA GLY A 167 -25.16 69.35 -49.74
C GLY A 167 -26.48 70.13 -49.65
N PRO A 168 -26.87 70.89 -50.69
CA PRO A 168 -27.78 72.03 -50.59
C PRO A 168 -29.25 71.69 -50.91
N ASN A 169 -30.11 72.68 -50.60
CA ASN A 169 -31.56 72.83 -50.79
C ASN A 169 -32.24 72.18 -52.03
N ALA A 170 -33.51 71.78 -51.83
CA ALA A 170 -34.70 71.80 -52.72
C ALA A 170 -35.63 70.66 -52.26
N VAL A 171 -36.92 70.81 -51.94
CA VAL A 171 -38.03 71.64 -52.45
C VAL A 171 -38.93 72.04 -51.29
#